data_AF-A0A6A3W4H2-F1
#
_entry.id   AF-A0A6A3W4H2-F1
#
_cell.length_a   1.000
_cell.length_b   1.000
_cell.length_c   1.000
_cell.angle_alpha   90.00
_cell.angle_beta   90.00
_cell.angle_gamma   90.00
#
_symmetry.space_group_name_H-M   'P 1'
#
loop_
_entity.id
_entity.type
_entity.pdbx_description
1 polymer ?
#
loop_
_entity_poly.entity_id
_entity_poly.type
_entity_poly.pdbx_seq_one_letter_code
_entity_poly.pdbx_strand_id
1 'polypeptide(L)'
;MAALQATERHDGPTSSRNELKVRGLALLAPAGCRPHKVLRPKESAMVVNLMRTGNPVVTALIPLFIKMIYTKLLGFPSDALPGHSLHRSLKLPSLVAWSQNDEFMEEEIPRELARLCHPGPRLAFAGGGHNVQKTRAEQVAGALTRWIEDVLTEDTEGEQQSTQSLP
;
A
#
# COMPACT_ATOMS: atom_id res chain seq x y z
N MET A 1 34.97 39.69 18.89
CA MET A 1 34.85 38.98 17.60
C MET A 1 34.59 37.51 17.90
N ALA A 2 33.38 37.06 17.59
CA ALA A 2 32.87 35.69 17.49
C ALA A 2 33.14 34.69 18.65
N ALA A 3 32.13 34.56 19.51
CA ALA A 3 31.93 33.43 20.42
C ALA A 3 31.71 32.12 19.62
N LEU A 4 32.49 31.09 19.96
CA LEU A 4 32.14 29.71 19.64
C LEU A 4 30.95 29.32 20.53
N GLN A 5 29.74 29.39 20.00
CA GLN A 5 28.61 28.65 20.56
C GLN A 5 28.76 27.18 20.15
N ALA A 6 29.37 26.39 21.03
CA ALA A 6 29.14 24.96 21.05
C ALA A 6 27.65 24.76 21.31
N THR A 7 26.96 24.26 20.30
CA THR A 7 25.56 23.88 20.34
C THR A 7 25.44 22.72 21.32
N GLU A 8 25.16 23.03 22.58
CA GLU A 8 24.59 22.06 23.50
C GLU A 8 23.30 21.56 22.85
N ARG A 9 23.33 20.30 22.39
CA ARG A 9 22.11 19.61 22.01
C ARG A 9 21.30 19.54 23.28
N HIS A 10 20.22 20.31 23.29
CA HIS A 10 19.15 20.15 24.23
C HIS A 10 18.58 18.75 23.97
N ASP A 11 19.08 17.77 24.71
CA ASP A 11 18.43 16.47 24.83
C ASP A 11 17.05 16.76 25.41
N GLY A 12 16.07 16.85 24.51
CA GLY A 12 14.66 16.92 24.86
C GLY A 12 14.32 15.76 25.79
N PRO A 13 13.25 15.89 26.58
CA PRO A 13 12.88 14.89 27.58
C PRO A 13 12.94 13.51 26.94
N THR A 14 13.73 12.63 27.56
CA THR A 14 13.83 11.21 27.23
C THR A 14 12.43 10.65 27.17
N SER A 15 11.85 10.67 25.96
CA SER A 15 10.54 10.13 25.69
C SER A 15 10.66 8.64 25.99
N SER A 16 10.09 8.24 27.12
CA SER A 16 9.76 6.85 27.38
C SER A 16 9.11 6.34 26.12
N ARG A 17 9.83 5.45 25.42
CA ARG A 17 9.41 4.86 24.16
C ARG A 17 8.18 4.03 24.49
N ASN A 18 7.01 4.66 24.51
CA ASN A 18 5.76 4.00 24.79
C ASN A 18 5.64 2.91 23.73
N GLU A 19 5.75 1.65 24.16
CA GLU A 19 5.73 0.51 23.29
C GLU A 19 4.32 0.44 22.70
N LEU A 20 4.17 0.93 21.46
CA LEU A 20 2.88 1.01 20.79
C LEU A 20 2.39 -0.43 20.54
N LYS A 21 1.47 -0.91 21.39
CA LYS A 21 0.89 -2.25 21.23
C LYS A 21 -0.15 -2.23 20.12
N VAL A 22 0.28 -2.56 18.91
CA VAL A 22 -0.62 -2.71 17.74
C VAL A 22 -1.28 -4.08 17.82
N ARG A 23 -2.63 -4.12 17.80
CA ARG A 23 -3.42 -5.35 17.85
C ARG A 23 -3.97 -5.79 16.50
N GLY A 24 -4.08 -4.88 15.53
CA GLY A 24 -4.65 -5.17 14.22
C GLY A 24 -4.36 -4.09 13.18
N LEU A 25 -4.64 -4.39 11.91
CA LEU A 25 -4.48 -3.48 10.78
C LEU A 25 -5.77 -3.40 9.95
N ALA A 26 -6.29 -2.19 9.73
CA ALA A 26 -7.40 -1.97 8.80
C ALA A 26 -6.90 -1.32 7.49
N LEU A 27 -7.17 -1.97 6.37
CA LEU A 27 -6.79 -1.53 5.03
C LEU A 27 -8.04 -1.14 4.25
N LEU A 28 -8.19 0.15 3.95
CA LEU A 28 -9.31 0.70 3.20
C LEU A 28 -8.82 1.17 1.83
N ALA A 29 -9.37 0.60 0.76
CA ALA A 29 -8.95 0.80 -0.62
C ALA A 29 -7.43 0.66 -0.84
N PRO A 30 -6.82 -0.47 -0.41
CA PRO A 30 -5.38 -0.58 -0.43
C PRO A 30 -4.82 -0.69 -1.85
N ALA A 31 -3.75 0.07 -2.11
CA ALA A 31 -2.87 -0.18 -3.24
C ALA A 31 -2.02 -1.43 -2.92
N GLY A 32 -2.29 -2.55 -3.59
CA GLY A 32 -1.58 -3.81 -3.37
C GLY A 32 -0.13 -3.79 -3.88
N CYS A 33 0.47 -4.99 -3.99
CA CYS A 33 1.90 -5.18 -4.28
C CYS A 33 2.30 -4.96 -5.76
N ARG A 34 1.39 -4.45 -6.60
CA ARG A 34 1.62 -4.28 -8.04
C ARG A 34 1.36 -2.83 -8.45
N PRO A 35 2.15 -2.27 -9.39
CA PRO A 35 1.86 -0.96 -9.96
C PRO A 35 0.47 -0.98 -10.62
N HIS A 36 -0.40 -0.08 -10.16
CA HIS A 36 -1.78 0.08 -10.62
C HIS A 36 -1.83 0.81 -11.97
N LYS A 37 -2.95 0.70 -12.70
CA LYS A 37 -3.11 1.18 -14.10
C LYS A 37 -2.65 2.62 -14.33
N VAL A 38 -2.80 3.51 -13.34
CA VAL A 38 -2.38 4.92 -13.44
C VAL A 38 -0.87 5.12 -13.33
N LEU A 39 -0.17 4.24 -12.59
CA LEU A 39 1.28 4.26 -12.42
C LEU A 39 2.04 3.29 -13.32
N ARG A 40 1.35 2.33 -13.97
CA ARG A 40 1.96 1.62 -15.10
C ARG A 40 2.29 2.70 -16.13
N PRO A 41 3.57 2.83 -16.54
CA PRO A 41 3.91 3.75 -17.60
C PRO A 41 2.98 3.40 -18.75
N LYS A 42 2.03 4.30 -19.09
CA LYS A 42 1.37 4.23 -20.39
C LYS A 42 2.53 4.19 -21.35
N GLU A 43 2.68 3.08 -22.04
CA GLU A 43 3.70 2.91 -23.06
C GLU A 43 3.66 4.18 -23.91
N SER A 44 4.61 5.08 -23.67
CA SER A 44 4.65 6.31 -24.42
C SER A 44 4.95 5.82 -25.83
N ALA A 45 3.94 5.87 -26.71
CA ALA A 45 4.01 5.22 -28.01
C ALA A 45 5.31 5.60 -28.74
N MET A 46 5.82 6.80 -28.47
CA MET A 46 7.12 7.31 -28.86
C MET A 46 8.32 6.45 -28.40
N VAL A 47 8.42 6.04 -27.14
CA VAL A 47 9.53 5.20 -26.62
C VAL A 47 9.44 3.79 -27.19
N VAL A 48 8.23 3.23 -27.33
CA VAL A 48 8.03 1.91 -27.95
C VAL A 48 8.40 1.92 -29.43
N ASN A 49 8.04 2.98 -30.17
CA ASN A 49 8.45 3.12 -31.56
C ASN A 49 9.96 3.29 -31.70
N LEU A 50 10.57 4.06 -30.80
CA LEU A 50 12.02 4.29 -30.78
C LEU A 50 12.84 3.03 -30.39
N MET A 51 12.27 2.14 -29.58
CA MET A 51 12.87 0.82 -29.31
C MET A 51 12.66 -0.17 -30.48
N ARG A 52 11.54 -0.09 -31.20
CA ARG A 52 11.29 -0.91 -32.41
C ARG A 52 12.20 -0.57 -33.57
N THR A 53 12.78 0.63 -33.63
CA THR A 53 13.77 1.02 -34.63
C THR A 53 15.08 0.22 -34.58
N GLY A 54 15.28 -0.67 -33.58
CA GLY A 54 16.36 -1.65 -33.58
C GLY A 54 17.78 -1.07 -33.44
N ASN A 55 17.90 0.20 -33.06
CA ASN A 55 19.19 0.85 -32.88
C ASN A 55 19.82 0.40 -31.53
N PRO A 56 20.92 -0.36 -31.55
CA PRO A 56 21.50 -0.97 -30.34
C PRO A 56 21.97 0.07 -29.31
N VAL A 57 22.36 1.27 -29.75
CA VAL A 57 22.77 2.36 -28.86
C VAL A 57 21.58 2.88 -28.06
N VAL A 58 20.43 3.01 -28.72
CA VAL A 58 19.21 3.54 -28.09
C VAL A 58 18.65 2.53 -27.09
N THR A 59 18.66 1.24 -27.44
CA THR A 59 18.24 0.16 -26.53
C THR A 59 19.13 0.08 -25.28
N ALA A 60 20.41 0.40 -25.38
CA ALA A 60 21.32 0.43 -24.23
C ALA A 60 21.13 1.66 -23.32
N LEU A 61 20.77 2.82 -23.88
CA LEU A 61 20.63 4.07 -23.14
C LEU A 61 19.24 4.27 -22.52
N ILE A 62 18.19 3.73 -23.12
CA ILE A 62 16.80 3.88 -22.64
C ILE A 62 16.61 3.39 -21.20
N PRO A 63 17.07 2.19 -20.78
CA PRO A 63 16.88 1.72 -19.40
C PRO A 63 17.55 2.62 -18.37
N LEU A 64 18.73 3.18 -18.69
CA LEU A 64 19.45 4.12 -17.83
C LEU A 64 18.69 5.43 -17.70
N PHE A 65 18.14 5.93 -18.81
CA PHE A 65 17.36 7.15 -18.85
C PHE A 65 16.04 7.02 -18.09
N ILE A 66 15.31 5.91 -18.30
CA ILE A 66 14.10 5.59 -17.52
C ILE A 66 14.46 5.49 -16.04
N LYS A 67 15.52 4.76 -15.67
CA LYS A 67 15.95 4.67 -14.27
C LYS A 67 16.26 6.04 -13.67
N MET A 68 16.95 6.91 -14.40
CA MET A 68 17.25 8.27 -13.96
C MET A 68 15.97 9.08 -13.73
N ILE A 69 15.04 9.10 -14.68
CA ILE A 69 13.77 9.82 -14.54
C ILE A 69 13.01 9.31 -13.33
N TYR A 70 12.84 7.99 -13.20
CA TYR A 70 12.05 7.40 -12.13
C TYR A 70 12.68 7.60 -10.75
N THR A 71 14.02 7.51 -10.63
CA THR A 71 14.69 7.58 -9.33
C THR A 71 15.12 8.99 -8.90
N LYS A 72 15.48 9.86 -9.86
CA LYS A 72 16.02 11.19 -9.57
C LYS A 72 15.03 12.32 -9.80
N LEU A 73 14.17 12.20 -10.81
CA LEU A 73 13.18 13.24 -11.12
C LEU A 73 11.85 12.99 -10.42
N LEU A 74 11.35 11.74 -10.47
CA LEU A 74 10.07 11.36 -9.88
C LEU A 74 10.20 10.84 -8.44
N GLY A 75 11.43 10.57 -7.98
CA GLY A 75 11.70 10.21 -6.59
C GLY A 75 11.26 8.82 -6.16
N PHE A 76 11.03 7.89 -7.10
CA PHE A 76 10.75 6.49 -6.75
C PHE A 76 12.01 5.84 -6.15
N PRO A 77 11.89 5.13 -5.01
CA PRO A 77 13.03 4.46 -4.38
C PRO A 77 13.66 3.43 -5.34
N SER A 78 14.98 3.54 -5.55
CA SER A 78 15.71 2.81 -6.61
C SER A 78 15.76 1.29 -6.42
N ASP A 79 15.59 0.78 -5.20
CA ASP A 79 15.89 -0.63 -4.87
C ASP A 79 14.84 -1.31 -3.97
N ALA A 80 13.63 -0.76 -3.89
CA ALA A 80 12.52 -1.47 -3.26
C ALA A 80 11.83 -2.36 -4.30
N LEU A 81 12.17 -3.66 -4.32
CA LEU A 81 11.38 -4.67 -5.03
C LEU A 81 9.89 -4.52 -4.64
N PRO A 82 8.97 -4.15 -5.56
CA PRO A 82 7.60 -3.78 -5.19
C PRO A 82 6.74 -4.94 -4.66
N GLY A 83 7.25 -6.18 -4.67
CA GLY A 83 6.49 -7.37 -4.29
C GLY A 83 6.84 -8.01 -2.93
N HIS A 84 7.98 -7.65 -2.31
CA HIS A 84 8.59 -8.51 -1.28
C HIS A 84 8.54 -8.00 0.17
N SER A 85 8.00 -6.81 0.45
CA SER A 85 7.95 -6.28 1.82
C SER A 85 6.73 -6.71 2.63
N LEU A 86 5.68 -7.22 1.98
CA LEU A 86 4.51 -7.81 2.67
C LEU A 86 4.66 -9.31 2.94
N HIS A 87 5.77 -9.92 2.52
CA HIS A 87 6.13 -11.31 2.86
C HIS A 87 6.55 -11.48 4.31
N ARG A 88 6.83 -10.37 5.03
CA ARG A 88 6.88 -10.43 6.49
C ARG A 88 5.43 -10.49 6.95
N SER A 89 4.93 -11.72 7.03
CA SER A 89 3.64 -12.12 7.58
C SER A 89 3.11 -11.03 8.50
N LEU A 90 2.19 -10.20 8.00
CA LEU A 90 1.35 -9.41 8.86
C LEU A 90 0.64 -10.45 9.72
N LYS A 91 1.19 -10.74 10.90
CA LYS A 91 0.62 -11.66 11.89
C LYS A 91 -0.53 -11.00 12.64
N LEU A 92 -0.72 -9.70 12.42
CA LEU A 92 -1.76 -8.92 13.03
C LEU A 92 -3.05 -9.17 12.26
N PRO A 93 -4.16 -9.53 12.95
CA PRO A 93 -5.49 -9.55 12.38
C PRO A 93 -5.68 -8.35 11.47
N SER A 94 -6.23 -8.61 10.28
CA SER A 94 -6.37 -7.58 9.27
C SER A 94 -7.80 -7.50 8.78
N LEU A 95 -8.34 -6.30 8.70
CA LEU A 95 -9.55 -5.99 7.95
C LEU A 95 -9.15 -5.40 6.61
N VAL A 96 -9.71 -5.88 5.51
CA VAL A 96 -9.44 -5.35 4.17
C VAL A 96 -10.77 -5.02 3.48
N ALA A 97 -10.92 -3.78 3.03
CA ALA A 97 -12.11 -3.30 2.35
C ALA A 97 -11.75 -2.63 1.02
N TRP A 98 -12.46 -2.97 -0.05
CA TRP A 98 -12.26 -2.39 -1.38
C TRP A 98 -13.57 -2.34 -2.16
N SER A 99 -13.57 -1.57 -3.26
CA SER A 99 -14.67 -1.55 -4.21
C SER A 99 -14.32 -2.35 -5.45
N GLN A 100 -15.29 -3.09 -5.99
CA GLN A 100 -15.19 -3.82 -7.25
C GLN A 100 -15.21 -2.88 -8.45
N ASN A 101 -15.76 -1.67 -8.30
CA ASN A 101 -15.84 -0.66 -9.35
C ASN A 101 -14.85 0.51 -9.17
N ASP A 102 -13.71 0.25 -8.52
CA ASP A 102 -12.64 1.22 -8.37
C ASP A 102 -12.03 1.58 -9.73
N GLU A 103 -12.08 2.86 -10.08
CA GLU A 103 -11.56 3.38 -11.36
C GLU A 103 -10.02 3.32 -11.44
N PHE A 104 -9.35 3.40 -10.30
CA PHE A 104 -7.89 3.51 -10.22
C PHE A 104 -7.22 2.17 -9.92
N MET A 105 -7.92 1.27 -9.22
CA MET A 105 -7.39 -0.02 -8.77
C MET A 105 -8.18 -1.18 -9.37
N GLU A 106 -7.46 -2.11 -9.98
CA GLU A 106 -8.05 -3.36 -10.48
C GLU A 106 -8.38 -4.28 -9.30
N GLU A 107 -9.53 -4.95 -9.31
CA GLU A 107 -10.02 -5.75 -8.18
C GLU A 107 -9.03 -6.85 -7.75
N GLU A 108 -8.27 -7.38 -8.69
CA GLU A 108 -7.26 -8.40 -8.45
C GLU A 108 -6.19 -7.94 -7.46
N ILE A 109 -5.88 -6.64 -7.43
CA ILE A 109 -4.84 -6.06 -6.58
C ILE A 109 -5.20 -6.12 -5.09
N PRO A 110 -6.32 -5.51 -4.61
CA PRO A 110 -6.73 -5.62 -3.22
C PRO A 110 -7.12 -7.06 -2.85
N ARG A 111 -7.62 -7.86 -3.80
CA ARG A 111 -7.92 -9.28 -3.58
C ARG A 111 -6.66 -10.11 -3.34
N GLU A 112 -5.58 -9.87 -4.10
CA GLU A 112 -4.28 -10.52 -3.87
C GLU A 112 -3.71 -10.11 -2.51
N LEU A 113 -3.72 -8.80 -2.19
CA LEU A 113 -3.26 -8.32 -0.90
C LEU A 113 -4.05 -8.93 0.28
N ALA A 114 -5.37 -9.00 0.15
CA ALA A 114 -6.25 -9.61 1.14
C ALA A 114 -5.89 -11.06 1.47
N ARG A 115 -5.41 -11.84 0.48
CA ARG A 115 -4.95 -13.22 0.67
C ARG A 115 -3.60 -13.30 1.39
N LEU A 116 -2.77 -12.28 1.26
CA LEU A 116 -1.44 -12.22 1.88
C LEU A 116 -1.49 -11.72 3.35
N CYS A 117 -2.51 -10.95 3.71
CA CYS A 117 -2.70 -10.46 5.09
C CYS A 117 -3.22 -11.55 6.05
N HIS A 118 -2.99 -11.37 7.36
CA HIS A 118 -3.60 -12.22 8.40
C HIS A 118 -5.11 -12.33 8.20
N PRO A 119 -5.71 -13.49 8.48
CA PRO A 119 -7.16 -13.65 8.52
C PRO A 119 -7.88 -12.56 9.32
N GLY A 120 -9.08 -12.23 8.85
CA GLY A 120 -9.98 -11.22 9.37
C GLY A 120 -10.98 -10.79 8.28
N PRO A 121 -11.79 -9.74 8.51
CA PRO A 121 -12.85 -9.36 7.59
C PRO A 121 -12.32 -8.93 6.22
N ARG A 122 -13.01 -9.35 5.16
CA ARG A 122 -12.73 -9.01 3.76
C ARG A 122 -14.02 -8.49 3.12
N LEU A 123 -14.09 -7.18 2.88
CA LEU A 123 -15.29 -6.48 2.42
C LEU A 123 -15.11 -6.03 0.96
N ALA A 124 -15.80 -6.69 0.03
CA ALA A 124 -15.79 -6.34 -1.38
C ALA A 124 -17.12 -5.64 -1.75
N PHE A 125 -17.10 -4.31 -1.82
CA PHE A 125 -18.30 -3.54 -2.18
C PHE A 125 -18.54 -3.56 -3.69
N ALA A 126 -19.76 -3.81 -4.13
CA ALA A 126 -20.12 -3.76 -5.55
C ALA A 126 -19.93 -2.36 -6.16
N GLY A 127 -20.11 -1.32 -5.34
CA GLY A 127 -19.94 0.08 -5.71
C GLY A 127 -19.13 0.90 -4.69
N GLY A 128 -19.02 2.20 -4.93
CA GLY A 128 -18.39 3.15 -4.01
C GLY A 128 -17.06 3.75 -4.50
N GLY A 129 -16.49 3.24 -5.59
CA GLY A 129 -15.25 3.75 -6.18
C GLY A 129 -14.05 3.62 -5.23
N HIS A 130 -12.98 4.37 -5.51
CA HIS A 130 -11.74 4.25 -4.76
C HIS A 130 -11.85 4.63 -3.28
N ASN A 131 -12.77 5.53 -2.92
CA ASN A 131 -12.90 6.03 -1.55
C ASN A 131 -14.06 5.37 -0.81
N VAL A 132 -14.01 4.06 -0.59
CA VAL A 132 -15.05 3.30 0.14
C VAL A 132 -15.29 3.84 1.56
N GLN A 133 -14.28 4.46 2.18
CA GLN A 133 -14.42 5.14 3.47
C GLN A 133 -15.34 6.37 3.43
N LYS A 134 -15.61 6.93 2.24
CA LYS A 134 -16.56 8.04 2.05
C LYS A 134 -17.93 7.54 1.61
N THR A 135 -17.96 6.58 0.68
CA THR A 135 -19.18 6.14 -0.01
C THR A 135 -19.88 4.95 0.65
N ARG A 136 -19.17 4.24 1.53
CA ARG A 136 -19.63 3.08 2.31
C ARG A 136 -19.25 3.24 3.80
N ALA A 137 -19.22 4.49 4.27
CA ALA A 137 -18.74 4.84 5.61
C ALA A 137 -19.48 4.08 6.72
N GLU A 138 -20.81 3.97 6.64
CA GLU A 138 -21.62 3.27 7.63
C GLU A 138 -21.30 1.78 7.69
N GLN A 139 -21.20 1.12 6.53
CA GLN A 139 -20.87 -0.30 6.44
C GLN A 139 -19.45 -0.58 6.92
N VAL A 140 -18.50 0.27 6.51
CA VAL A 140 -17.09 0.19 6.95
C VAL A 140 -16.99 0.41 8.45
N ALA A 141 -17.65 1.43 9.01
CA ALA A 141 -17.65 1.70 10.44
C ALA A 141 -18.26 0.54 11.24
N GLY A 142 -19.42 0.03 10.83
CA GLY A 142 -20.07 -1.10 11.51
C GLY A 142 -19.27 -2.40 11.44
N ALA A 143 -18.50 -2.61 10.36
CA ALA A 143 -17.58 -3.74 10.29
C ALA A 143 -16.32 -3.53 11.16
N LEU A 144 -15.77 -2.31 11.18
CA LEU A 144 -14.63 -1.95 12.02
C LEU A 144 -14.95 -2.11 13.50
N THR A 145 -16.10 -1.60 13.97
CA THR A 145 -16.48 -1.69 15.39
C THR A 145 -16.54 -3.14 15.86
N ARG A 146 -17.28 -4.00 15.13
CA ARG A 146 -17.38 -5.43 15.46
C ARG A 146 -16.02 -6.11 15.45
N TRP A 147 -15.23 -5.86 14.42
CA TRP A 147 -13.90 -6.46 14.30
C TRP A 147 -12.92 -6.00 15.39
N ILE A 148 -13.01 -4.74 15.83
CA ILE A 148 -12.20 -4.23 16.95
C ILE A 148 -12.58 -4.96 18.24
N GLU A 149 -13.87 -5.18 18.50
CA GLU A 149 -14.35 -5.94 19.66
C GLU A 149 -13.79 -7.38 19.65
N ASP A 150 -13.81 -8.05 18.49
CA ASP A 150 -13.26 -9.40 18.32
C ASP A 150 -11.74 -9.43 18.61
N VAL A 151 -10.98 -8.51 18.03
CA VAL A 151 -9.51 -8.43 18.20
C VAL A 151 -9.08 -8.09 19.64
N LEU A 152 -9.94 -7.38 20.38
CA LEU A 152 -9.70 -7.03 21.78
C LEU A 152 -10.05 -8.18 22.74
N THR A 153 -10.96 -9.06 22.35
CA THR A 153 -11.45 -10.18 23.19
C THR A 153 -10.69 -11.48 22.95
N GLU A 154 -10.11 -11.68 21.76
CA GLU A 154 -9.35 -12.88 21.40
C GLU A 154 -7.82 -12.66 21.39
N ASP A 155 -7.06 -13.68 21.84
CA ASP A 155 -5.67 -13.89 21.43
C ASP A 155 -5.70 -14.60 20.07
N THR A 156 -5.91 -13.83 19.01
CA THR A 156 -6.29 -14.27 17.66
C THR A 156 -5.37 -15.33 17.03
N GLU A 157 -5.77 -16.60 17.11
CA GLU A 157 -5.46 -17.65 16.14
C GLU A 157 -6.65 -17.77 15.17
N GLY A 158 -6.77 -16.84 14.22
CA GLY A 158 -7.99 -16.69 13.40
C GLY A 158 -7.99 -17.51 12.11
N GLU A 159 -9.05 -18.28 11.88
CA GLU A 159 -9.35 -18.97 10.61
C GLU A 159 -9.59 -17.99 9.44
N GLN A 160 -9.26 -18.42 8.21
CA GLN A 160 -9.50 -17.64 6.98
C GLN A 160 -11.00 -17.38 6.75
N GLN A 161 -11.46 -16.16 7.00
CA GLN A 161 -12.81 -15.73 6.62
C GLN A 161 -12.91 -15.49 5.11
N SER A 162 -13.97 -16.05 4.50
CA SER A 162 -14.28 -15.84 3.08
C SER A 162 -14.64 -14.37 2.81
N THR A 163 -14.36 -13.90 1.58
CA THR A 163 -14.68 -12.53 1.18
C THR A 163 -16.19 -12.32 1.14
N GLN A 164 -16.67 -11.29 1.84
CA GLN A 164 -18.07 -10.89 1.86
C GLN A 164 -18.31 -9.85 0.76
N SER A 165 -19.15 -10.20 -0.21
CA SER A 165 -19.64 -9.25 -1.21
C SER A 165 -20.78 -8.43 -0.62
N LEU A 166 -20.61 -7.11 -0.56
CA LEU A 166 -21.59 -6.17 -0.03
C LEU A 166 -22.12 -5.26 -1.15
N PRO A 167 -23.38 -4.82 -1.09
CA PRO A 167 -23.94 -3.85 -2.03
C PRO A 167 -23.24 -2.47 -1.97
#